data_AF-A0A7C6JJI5-F1
#
_entry.id   AF-A0A7C6JJI5-F1
#
_cell.length_a   1.000
_cell.length_b   1.000
_cell.length_c   1.000
_cell.angle_alpha   90.00
_cell.angle_beta   90.00
_cell.angle_gamma   90.00
#
_symmetry.space_group_name_H-M   'P 1'
#
loop_
_entity.id
_entity.type
_entity.pdbx_description
1 polymer ?
#
loop_
_entity_poly.entity_id
_entity_poly.type
_entity_poly.pdbx_seq_one_letter_code
_entity_poly.pdbx_strand_id
1 'polypeptide(L)'
;MPKSTLKQHFQTLTKEQTIDLVLQIYDNVKPARVFMEYYLNPNEKEILEKYHKIIIQMFYPDTKSLNPKIRFSVCKKAISDFRALKPSPDLLADLMITLPETACGFTYEFGDMWEQY
;
A
#
# COMPACT_ATOMS: atom_id res chain seq x y z
N MET A 1 -4.23 -7.56 25.81
CA MET A 1 -3.04 -8.37 26.14
C MET A 1 -1.78 -7.69 25.61
N PRO A 2 -0.70 -7.60 26.39
CA PRO A 2 0.55 -6.98 25.94
C PRO A 2 1.37 -7.92 25.05
N LYS A 3 2.22 -7.34 24.21
CA LYS A 3 3.15 -8.06 23.32
C LYS A 3 4.06 -9.06 24.08
N SER A 4 4.34 -8.77 25.36
CA SER A 4 5.12 -9.64 26.25
C SER A 4 4.44 -10.98 26.53
N THR A 5 3.14 -10.99 26.80
CA THR A 5 2.37 -12.23 27.05
C THR A 5 2.28 -13.10 25.80
N LEU A 6 2.07 -12.47 24.63
CA LEU A 6 2.06 -13.19 23.35
C LEU A 6 3.42 -13.83 23.05
N LYS A 7 4.52 -13.11 23.33
CA LYS A 7 5.87 -13.64 23.18
C LYS A 7 6.11 -14.85 24.08
N GLN A 8 5.69 -14.79 25.35
CA GLN A 8 5.80 -15.92 26.28
C GLN A 8 5.00 -17.13 25.78
N HIS A 9 3.79 -16.92 25.25
CA HIS A 9 3.00 -18.00 24.68
C HIS A 9 3.69 -18.65 23.47
N PHE A 10 4.25 -17.86 22.55
CA PHE A 10 5.00 -18.40 21.41
C PHE A 10 6.25 -19.19 21.81
N GLN A 11 6.87 -18.87 22.95
CA GLN A 11 7.99 -19.65 23.49
C GLN A 11 7.58 -21.03 24.03
N THR A 12 6.30 -21.22 24.35
CA THR A 12 5.76 -22.52 24.79
C THR A 12 5.36 -23.45 23.64
N LEU A 13 5.25 -22.91 22.42
CA LEU A 13 4.83 -23.68 21.25
C LEU A 13 6.01 -24.47 20.66
N THR A 14 5.71 -25.63 20.09
CA THR A 14 6.68 -26.34 19.25
C THR A 14 6.89 -25.60 17.93
N LYS A 15 7.96 -25.98 17.21
CA LYS A 15 8.24 -25.43 15.87
C LYS A 15 7.07 -25.64 14.91
N GLU A 16 6.48 -26.83 14.91
CA GLU A 16 5.34 -27.21 14.04
C GLU A 16 4.11 -26.35 14.35
N GLN A 17 3.73 -26.23 15.63
CA GLN A 17 2.60 -25.40 16.05
C GLN A 17 2.80 -23.91 15.69
N THR A 18 4.05 -23.43 15.75
CA THR A 18 4.38 -22.06 15.36
C THR A 18 4.22 -21.87 13.84
N ILE A 19 4.65 -22.85 13.04
CA ILE A 19 4.49 -22.82 11.58
C ILE A 19 3.00 -22.83 11.23
N ASP A 20 2.20 -23.72 11.83
CA ASP A 20 0.76 -23.80 11.59
C ASP A 20 0.05 -22.49 11.93
N LEU A 21 0.40 -21.87 13.06
CA LEU A 21 -0.16 -20.57 13.43
C LEU A 21 0.20 -19.48 12.42
N VAL A 22 1.45 -19.46 11.93
CA VAL A 22 1.89 -18.48 10.92
C VAL A 22 1.16 -18.70 9.59
N LEU A 23 0.96 -19.95 9.18
CA LEU A 23 0.17 -20.28 7.98
C LEU A 23 -1.30 -19.89 8.14
N GLN A 24 -1.89 -20.11 9.31
CA GLN A 24 -3.25 -19.63 9.59
C GLN A 24 -3.34 -18.09 9.49
N ILE A 25 -2.32 -17.37 9.97
CA ILE A 25 -2.26 -15.90 9.82
C ILE A 25 -2.17 -15.52 8.33
N TYR A 26 -1.35 -16.22 7.55
CA TYR A 26 -1.24 -16.00 6.10
C TYR A 26 -2.57 -16.21 5.36
N ASP A 27 -3.34 -17.24 5.74
CA ASP A 27 -4.61 -17.56 5.09
C ASP A 27 -5.75 -16.61 5.50
N ASN A 28 -5.75 -16.15 6.75
CA ASN A 28 -6.89 -15.40 7.30
C ASN A 28 -6.68 -13.88 7.33
N VAL A 29 -5.44 -13.38 7.34
CA VAL A 29 -5.13 -11.95 7.53
C VAL A 29 -4.48 -11.36 6.29
N LYS A 30 -5.27 -10.69 5.44
CA LYS A 30 -4.80 -10.09 4.17
C LYS A 30 -3.57 -9.17 4.33
N PRO A 31 -3.51 -8.22 5.29
CA PRO A 31 -2.30 -7.40 5.46
C PRO A 31 -1.06 -8.21 5.85
N ALA A 32 -1.23 -9.26 6.64
CA ALA A 32 -0.12 -10.14 7.04
C ALA A 32 0.37 -10.96 5.85
N ARG A 33 -0.54 -11.45 5.00
CA ARG A 33 -0.19 -12.11 3.74
C ARG A 33 0.71 -11.22 2.87
N VAL A 34 0.27 -10.00 2.58
CA VAL A 34 1.04 -9.07 1.72
C VAL A 34 2.42 -8.78 2.32
N PHE A 35 2.49 -8.58 3.64
CA PHE A 35 3.78 -8.40 4.33
C PHE A 35 4.68 -9.64 4.22
N MET A 36 4.14 -10.85 4.40
CA MET A 36 4.90 -12.10 4.30
C MET A 36 5.35 -12.40 2.88
N GLU A 37 4.49 -12.16 1.87
CA GLU A 37 4.83 -12.26 0.45
C GLU A 37 5.98 -11.31 0.11
N TYR A 38 5.91 -10.06 0.58
CA TYR A 38 6.99 -9.08 0.43
C TYR A 38 8.28 -9.51 1.15
N TYR A 39 8.17 -10.05 2.36
CA TYR A 39 9.31 -10.55 3.12
C TYR A 39 10.02 -11.73 2.42
N LEU A 40 9.26 -12.64 1.80
CA LEU A 40 9.78 -13.81 1.10
C LEU A 40 10.36 -13.46 -0.27
N ASN A 41 9.71 -12.54 -0.99
CA ASN A 41 10.15 -12.07 -2.29
C ASN A 41 10.10 -10.54 -2.32
N PRO A 42 11.19 -9.85 -1.93
CA PRO A 42 11.26 -8.41 -1.91
C PRO A 42 11.45 -7.87 -3.33
N ASN A 43 10.46 -8.09 -4.21
CA ASN A 43 10.39 -7.40 -5.48
C ASN A 43 9.83 -5.99 -5.24
N GLU A 44 10.64 -5.14 -4.59
CA GLU A 44 10.22 -3.83 -4.13
C GLU A 44 9.74 -2.94 -5.28
N LYS A 45 10.33 -3.12 -6.48
CA LYS A 45 9.95 -2.40 -7.70
C LYS A 45 8.56 -2.76 -8.18
N GLU A 46 8.21 -4.04 -8.22
CA GLU A 46 6.87 -4.46 -8.67
C GLU A 46 5.77 -3.97 -7.72
N ILE A 47 6.04 -3.99 -6.42
CA ILE A 47 5.11 -3.47 -5.42
C ILE A 47 4.99 -1.96 -5.54
N LEU A 48 6.10 -1.24 -5.70
CA LEU A 48 6.10 0.20 -5.94
C LEU A 48 5.25 0.56 -7.16
N GLU A 49 5.46 -0.10 -8.29
CA GLU A 49 4.69 0.11 -9.53
C GLU A 49 3.17 -0.12 -9.32
N LYS A 50 2.81 -1.15 -8.54
CA LYS A 50 1.41 -1.39 -8.18
C LYS A 50 0.82 -0.21 -7.40
N TYR A 51 1.57 0.38 -6.47
CA TYR A 51 1.10 1.53 -5.70
C TYR A 51 1.09 2.83 -6.52
N HIS A 52 2.08 3.05 -7.39
CA HIS A 52 2.08 4.14 -8.39
C HIS A 52 0.80 4.11 -9.22
N LYS A 53 0.47 2.94 -9.76
CA LYS A 53 -0.73 2.75 -10.58
C LYS A 53 -2.02 3.08 -9.83
N ILE A 54 -2.13 2.75 -8.54
CA ILE A 54 -3.30 3.11 -7.73
C ILE A 54 -3.47 4.63 -7.65
N ILE A 55 -2.38 5.38 -7.45
CA ILE A 55 -2.41 6.84 -7.39
C ILE A 55 -2.78 7.42 -8.75
N ILE A 56 -2.07 7.02 -9.81
CA ILE A 56 -2.28 7.53 -11.17
C ILE A 56 -3.72 7.29 -11.64
N GLN A 57 -4.27 6.10 -11.42
CA GLN A 57 -5.64 5.77 -11.83
C GLN A 57 -6.74 6.61 -11.14
N MET A 58 -6.44 7.29 -10.03
CA MET A 58 -7.42 8.21 -9.42
C MET A 58 -7.60 9.49 -10.24
N PHE A 59 -6.59 9.88 -11.02
CA PHE A 59 -6.57 11.05 -11.89
C PHE A 59 -6.74 10.67 -13.37
N TYR A 60 -6.19 9.52 -13.77
CA TYR A 60 -6.19 9.02 -15.15
C TYR A 60 -6.72 7.58 -15.19
N PRO A 61 -8.05 7.38 -15.10
CA PRO A 61 -8.62 6.03 -15.11
C PRO A 61 -8.50 5.38 -16.50
N ASP A 62 -8.14 4.11 -16.55
CA ASP A 62 -8.05 3.30 -17.79
C ASP A 62 -9.42 3.07 -18.48
N THR A 63 -10.51 3.56 -17.88
CA THR A 63 -11.87 3.35 -18.38
C THR A 63 -12.23 4.34 -19.48
N LYS A 64 -13.02 3.90 -20.46
CA LYS A 64 -13.57 4.75 -21.54
C LYS A 64 -14.35 5.99 -21.07
N SER A 65 -14.76 6.04 -19.81
CA SER A 65 -15.39 7.21 -19.21
C SER A 65 -14.31 8.12 -18.62
N LEU A 66 -14.15 9.30 -19.21
CA LEU A 66 -13.13 10.30 -18.88
C LEU A 66 -13.41 11.07 -17.57
N ASN A 67 -14.13 10.47 -16.62
CA ASN A 67 -14.51 11.13 -15.36
C ASN A 67 -13.65 10.60 -14.20
N PRO A 68 -12.48 11.20 -13.93
CA PRO A 68 -11.67 10.85 -12.78
C PRO A 68 -12.39 11.25 -11.49
N LYS A 69 -12.42 10.32 -10.53
CA LYS A 69 -13.07 10.56 -9.23
C LYS A 69 -12.18 11.34 -8.25
N ILE A 70 -10.89 11.50 -8.57
CA ILE A 70 -9.86 12.22 -7.80
C ILE A 70 -10.00 11.99 -6.29
N ARG A 71 -9.88 10.71 -5.90
CA ARG A 71 -10.05 10.32 -4.50
C ARG A 71 -8.72 10.38 -3.76
N PHE A 72 -8.39 11.55 -3.23
CA PHE A 72 -7.20 11.74 -2.39
C PHE A 72 -7.15 10.80 -1.19
N SER A 73 -8.30 10.40 -0.64
CA SER A 73 -8.37 9.40 0.43
C SER A 73 -7.81 8.03 0.01
N VAL A 74 -8.03 7.62 -1.23
CA VAL A 74 -7.48 6.38 -1.79
C VAL A 74 -5.97 6.50 -1.98
N CYS A 75 -5.49 7.63 -2.49
CA CYS A 75 -4.05 7.89 -2.66
C CYS A 75 -3.31 7.90 -1.31
N LYS A 76 -3.85 8.61 -0.31
CA LYS A 76 -3.27 8.64 1.05
C LYS A 76 -3.26 7.25 1.69
N LYS A 77 -4.31 6.46 1.46
CA LYS A 77 -4.35 5.07 1.92
C LYS A 77 -3.30 4.21 1.22
N ALA A 78 -3.12 4.35 -0.08
CA ALA A 78 -2.09 3.64 -0.86
C ALA A 78 -0.68 3.90 -0.28
N ILE A 79 -0.35 5.17 -0.01
CA ILE A 79 0.93 5.55 0.63
C ILE A 79 1.05 4.94 2.05
N SER A 80 -0.03 4.98 2.84
CA SER A 80 -0.03 4.41 4.20
C SER A 80 0.15 2.89 4.19
N ASP A 81 -0.50 2.18 3.27
CA ASP A 81 -0.42 0.74 3.13
C ASP A 81 1.00 0.33 2.66
N PHE A 82 1.58 1.06 1.70
CA PHE A 82 2.97 0.85 1.28
C PHE A 82 3.96 1.08 2.42
N ARG A 83 3.78 2.16 3.19
CA ARG A 83 4.59 2.46 4.39
C ARG A 83 4.55 1.33 5.42
N ALA A 84 3.41 0.67 5.58
CA ALA A 84 3.24 -0.44 6.53
C ALA A 84 4.08 -1.67 6.18
N LEU A 85 4.44 -1.85 4.90
CA LEU A 85 5.37 -2.89 4.44
C LEU A 85 6.82 -2.64 4.88
N LYS A 86 7.13 -1.43 5.37
CA LYS A 86 8.48 -0.95 5.71
C LYS A 86 9.48 -1.06 4.55
N PRO A 87 9.16 -0.47 3.38
CA PRO A 87 10.07 -0.42 2.24
C PRO A 87 11.28 0.45 2.56
N SER A 88 12.27 0.45 1.65
CA SER A 88 13.38 1.39 1.76
C SER A 88 12.88 2.85 1.76
N PRO A 89 13.56 3.77 2.45
CA PRO A 89 13.16 5.17 2.51
C PRO A 89 13.04 5.83 1.14
N ASP A 90 13.93 5.47 0.20
CA ASP A 90 13.98 6.04 -1.15
C ASP A 90 12.72 5.67 -1.94
N LEU A 91 12.26 4.42 -1.86
CA LEU A 91 11.04 3.97 -2.54
C LEU A 91 9.78 4.56 -1.91
N LEU A 92 9.76 4.74 -0.59
CA LEU A 92 8.66 5.44 0.07
C LEU A 92 8.58 6.90 -0.38
N ALA A 93 9.73 7.58 -0.48
CA ALA A 93 9.79 8.96 -0.96
C ALA A 93 9.32 9.06 -2.42
N ASP A 94 9.75 8.13 -3.29
CA ASP A 94 9.32 8.04 -4.68
C ASP A 94 7.79 7.98 -4.80
N LEU A 95 7.15 7.04 -4.09
CA LEU A 95 5.68 6.92 -4.08
C LEU A 95 4.98 8.17 -3.50
N MET A 96 5.57 8.80 -2.48
CA MET A 96 4.99 10.00 -1.87
C MET A 96 4.98 11.19 -2.83
N ILE A 97 5.97 11.31 -3.72
CA ILE A 97 6.09 12.37 -4.71
C ILE A 97 5.13 12.17 -5.89
N THR A 98 4.77 10.93 -6.22
CA THR A 98 3.83 10.61 -7.30
C THR A 98 2.47 11.29 -7.12
N LEU A 99 1.97 11.42 -5.89
CA LEU A 99 0.69 12.07 -5.63
C LEU A 99 0.70 13.56 -6.04
N PRO A 100 1.59 14.42 -5.49
CA PRO A 100 1.66 15.80 -5.93
C PRO A 100 2.04 15.96 -7.40
N GLU A 101 2.93 15.13 -7.95
CA GLU A 101 3.25 15.17 -9.39
C GLU A 101 2.03 14.90 -10.27
N THR A 102 1.28 13.83 -9.96
CA THR A 102 0.07 13.47 -10.72
C THR A 102 -0.99 14.55 -10.57
N ALA A 103 -1.18 15.09 -9.37
CA ALA A 103 -2.17 16.14 -9.12
C ALA A 103 -1.83 17.44 -9.87
N CYS A 104 -0.56 17.89 -9.82
CA CYS A 104 -0.11 19.07 -10.54
C CYS A 104 -0.17 18.89 -12.05
N GLY A 105 0.25 17.73 -12.57
CA GLY A 105 0.14 17.39 -13.99
C GLY A 105 -1.31 17.41 -14.47
N PHE A 106 -2.21 16.82 -13.69
CA PHE A 106 -3.64 16.82 -13.99
C PHE A 106 -4.24 18.23 -14.01
N THR A 107 -3.93 19.08 -13.03
CA THR A 107 -4.37 20.49 -13.02
C THR A 107 -3.79 21.30 -14.17
N TYR A 108 -2.55 21.02 -14.58
CA TYR A 108 -1.94 21.66 -15.73
C TYR A 108 -2.66 21.30 -17.05
N GLU A 109 -3.09 20.06 -17.20
CA GLU A 109 -3.77 19.57 -18.40
C GLU A 109 -5.24 19.98 -18.51
N PHE A 110 -5.98 19.93 -17.40
CA PHE A 110 -7.44 20.13 -17.39
C PHE A 110 -7.89 21.44 -16.74
N GLY A 111 -6.97 22.24 -16.20
CA GLY A 111 -7.28 23.45 -15.45
C GLY A 111 -7.76 23.16 -14.02
N ASP A 112 -8.18 24.21 -13.31
CA ASP A 112 -8.79 24.04 -12.00
C ASP A 112 -10.22 23.50 -12.15
N MET A 113 -10.39 22.21 -11.89
CA MET A 113 -11.69 21.54 -11.97
C MET A 113 -12.69 22.03 -10.91
N TRP A 114 -12.26 22.85 -9.94
CA TRP A 114 -13.09 23.38 -8.88
C TRP A 114 -13.24 24.91 -8.94
N GLU A 115 -13.14 25.52 -10.14
CA GLU A 115 -13.55 26.91 -10.33
C GLU A 115 -15.01 27.11 -9.88
N GLN A 116 -15.19 27.51 -8.63
CA GLN A 116 -16.43 28.06 -8.11
C GLN A 116 -16.49 29.52 -8.57
N TYR A 117 -17.10 29.75 -9.74
CA TYR A 117 -17.55 31.09 -10.14
C TYR A 117 -18.71 31.57 -9.26
#